data_AF-A0A3D5N4V1-F1
#
_entry.id   AF-A0A3D5N4V1-F1
#
_cell.length_a   1.000
_cell.length_b   1.000
_cell.length_c   1.000
_cell.angle_alpha   90.00
_cell.angle_beta   90.00
_cell.angle_gamma   90.00
#
_symmetry.space_group_name_H-M   'P 1'
#
loop_
_entity.id
_entity.type
_entity.pdbx_description
1 polymer ?
#
loop_
_entity_poly.entity_id
_entity_poly.type
_entity_poly.pdbx_seq_one_letter_code
_entity_poly.pdbx_strand_id
1 'polypeptide(L)'
;EELEHAKRLIERILFLEGVPDTASREPIKIGKTVPEMMKNDLEHEYHVINLLKKAIKVAEAEDDFQTRNMLTVLLDDSEEDHAYWIEQQIRLIDMMGLPNYIQFKAAGEPTPQG
;
A
#
# COMPACT_ATOMS: atom_id res chain seq x y z
N GLU A 1 -2.72 7.75 2.74
CA GLU A 1 -2.09 7.33 1.48
C GLU A 1 -3.14 7.32 0.36
N GLU A 2 -3.76 6.18 0.02
CA GLU A 2 -4.39 5.89 -1.28
C GLU A 2 -5.25 6.94 -2.00
N LEU A 3 -6.04 7.76 -1.30
CA LEU A 3 -6.81 8.81 -1.99
C LEU A 3 -5.91 9.92 -2.56
N GLU A 4 -4.79 10.22 -1.92
CA GLU A 4 -3.78 11.16 -2.44
C GLU A 4 -2.89 10.48 -3.49
N HIS A 5 -2.63 9.16 -3.40
CA HIS A 5 -1.96 8.40 -4.46
C HIS A 5 -2.77 8.41 -5.75
N ALA A 6 -4.07 8.07 -5.66
CA ALA A 6 -5.01 8.14 -6.77
C ALA A 6 -5.09 9.55 -7.35
N LYS A 7 -5.12 10.59 -6.51
CA LYS A 7 -5.12 12.00 -6.94
C LYS A 7 -3.84 12.36 -7.71
N ARG A 8 -2.65 12.04 -7.19
CA ARG A 8 -1.36 12.26 -7.88
C ARG A 8 -1.33 11.58 -9.25
N LEU A 9 -1.78 10.33 -9.33
CA LEU A 9 -1.87 9.56 -10.57
C LEU A 9 -2.84 10.21 -11.59
N ILE A 10 -4.03 10.61 -11.14
CA ILE A 10 -5.03 11.32 -11.96
C ILE A 10 -4.48 12.65 -12.48
N GLU A 11 -3.88 13.46 -11.60
CA GLU A 11 -3.25 14.74 -11.94
C GLU A 11 -2.12 14.56 -12.97
N ARG A 12 -1.30 13.50 -12.83
CA ARG A 12 -0.22 13.21 -13.79
C ARG A 12 -0.73 12.70 -15.14
N ILE A 13 -1.77 11.86 -15.17
CA ILE A 13 -2.39 11.38 -16.41
C ILE A 13 -2.99 12.57 -17.19
N LEU A 14 -3.72 13.46 -16.50
CA LEU A 14 -4.31 14.65 -17.12
C LEU A 14 -3.25 15.66 -17.61
N PHE A 15 -2.12 15.80 -16.89
CA PHE A 15 -0.99 16.61 -17.35
C PHE A 15 -0.36 16.08 -18.64
N LEU A 16 -0.38 14.77 -18.84
CA LEU A 16 0.10 14.09 -20.06
C LEU A 16 -0.99 13.97 -21.16
N GLU A 17 -2.04 14.80 -21.09
CA GLU A 17 -3.20 14.84 -22.00
C GLU A 17 -3.98 13.50 -22.09
N GLY A 18 -3.78 12.59 -21.13
CA GLY A 18 -4.46 11.31 -21.04
C GLY A 18 -5.82 11.37 -20.35
N VAL A 19 -6.59 10.28 -20.47
CA VAL A 19 -7.89 10.12 -19.80
C VAL A 19 -7.76 9.07 -18.68
N PRO A 20 -7.88 9.45 -17.40
CA PRO A 20 -7.76 8.50 -16.29
C PRO A 20 -9.04 7.67 -16.11
N ASP A 21 -8.89 6.34 -16.02
CA ASP A 21 -9.98 5.46 -15.60
C ASP A 21 -10.12 5.47 -14.07
N THR A 22 -11.36 5.62 -13.60
CA THR A 22 -11.75 5.58 -12.17
C THR A 22 -12.94 4.65 -11.90
N ALA A 23 -13.44 3.99 -12.95
CA ALA A 23 -14.58 3.08 -12.96
C ALA A 23 -14.14 1.62 -12.92
N SER A 24 -13.08 1.25 -13.67
CA SER A 24 -12.50 -0.11 -13.62
C SER A 24 -11.84 -0.37 -12.26
N ARG A 25 -12.17 -1.51 -11.63
CA ARG A 25 -11.63 -1.93 -10.33
C ARG A 25 -11.54 -3.45 -10.25
N GLU A 26 -10.47 -3.94 -9.64
CA GLU A 26 -10.33 -5.36 -9.29
C GLU A 26 -11.31 -5.77 -8.15
N PRO A 27 -11.71 -7.05 -8.04
CA PRO A 27 -12.57 -7.52 -6.96
C PRO A 27 -11.92 -7.41 -5.57
N ILE A 28 -12.60 -6.75 -4.64
CA ILE A 28 -12.10 -6.54 -3.27
C ILE A 28 -12.14 -7.85 -2.47
N LYS A 29 -10.99 -8.26 -1.92
CA LYS A 29 -10.84 -9.45 -1.08
C LYS A 29 -11.24 -9.18 0.38
N ILE A 30 -12.54 -9.19 0.68
CA ILE A 30 -13.04 -8.97 2.05
C ILE A 30 -12.77 -10.20 2.93
N GLY A 31 -11.83 -10.08 3.88
CA GLY A 31 -11.55 -11.10 4.90
C GLY A 31 -12.60 -11.14 6.00
N LYS A 32 -12.74 -12.29 6.68
CA LYS A 32 -13.72 -12.51 7.78
C LYS A 32 -13.08 -12.48 9.17
N THR A 33 -11.75 -12.52 9.24
CA THR A 33 -10.97 -12.47 10.47
C THR A 33 -9.81 -11.49 10.31
N VAL A 34 -9.29 -10.92 11.40
CA VAL A 34 -8.16 -9.96 11.36
C VAL A 34 -6.93 -10.54 10.61
N PRO A 35 -6.52 -11.81 10.79
CA PRO A 35 -5.44 -12.40 10.01
C PRO A 35 -5.76 -12.61 8.53
N GLU A 36 -7.04 -12.81 8.15
CA GLU A 36 -7.44 -12.86 6.73
C GLU A 36 -7.39 -11.48 6.09
N MET A 37 -7.86 -10.44 6.78
CA MET A 37 -7.80 -9.05 6.30
C MET A 37 -6.34 -8.66 6.02
N MET A 38 -5.46 -8.75 7.03
CA MET A 38 -4.05 -8.43 6.88
C MET A 38 -3.34 -9.22 5.76
N LYS A 39 -3.71 -10.48 5.53
CA LYS A 39 -3.13 -11.28 4.43
C LYS A 39 -3.63 -10.84 3.06
N ASN A 40 -4.91 -10.48 2.95
CA ASN A 40 -5.46 -9.92 1.71
C ASN A 40 -4.88 -8.53 1.40
N ASP A 41 -4.71 -7.71 2.43
CA ASP A 41 -4.15 -6.35 2.34
C ASP A 41 -2.66 -6.43 1.94
N LEU A 42 -1.85 -7.28 2.58
CA LEU A 42 -0.45 -7.50 2.20
C LEU A 42 -0.29 -8.08 0.79
N GLU A 43 -1.18 -8.96 0.35
CA GLU A 43 -1.20 -9.45 -1.04
C GLU A 43 -1.51 -8.32 -2.04
N HIS A 44 -2.37 -7.37 -1.65
CA HIS A 44 -2.66 -6.18 -2.44
C HIS A 44 -1.47 -5.23 -2.52
N GLU A 45 -0.80 -4.93 -1.41
CA GLU A 45 0.42 -4.11 -1.42
C GLU A 45 1.52 -4.72 -2.28
N TYR A 46 1.81 -6.02 -2.12
CA TYR A 46 2.76 -6.71 -3.02
C TYR A 46 2.33 -6.66 -4.49
N HIS A 47 1.03 -6.64 -4.81
CA HIS A 47 0.56 -6.43 -6.18
C HIS A 47 0.84 -5.00 -6.67
N VAL A 48 0.52 -3.98 -5.86
CA VAL A 48 0.77 -2.55 -6.15
C VAL A 48 2.27 -2.28 -6.35
N ILE A 49 3.12 -2.74 -5.43
CA ILE A 49 4.59 -2.70 -5.51
C ILE A 49 5.09 -3.28 -6.85
N ASN A 50 4.53 -4.42 -7.28
CA ASN A 50 4.88 -5.06 -8.54
C ASN A 50 4.34 -4.33 -9.79
N LEU A 51 3.30 -3.50 -9.67
CA LEU A 51 2.85 -2.61 -10.75
C LEU A 51 3.69 -1.34 -10.80
N LEU A 52 3.95 -0.70 -9.66
CA LEU A 52 4.79 0.50 -9.55
C LEU A 52 6.19 0.24 -10.10
N LYS A 53 6.84 -0.87 -9.72
CA LYS A 53 8.16 -1.25 -10.27
C LYS A 53 8.17 -1.47 -11.79
N LYS A 54 7.04 -1.88 -12.39
CA LYS A 54 6.92 -1.97 -13.87
C LYS A 54 6.72 -0.60 -14.49
N ALA A 55 5.85 0.24 -13.91
CA ALA A 55 5.56 1.58 -14.40
C ALA A 55 6.78 2.52 -14.29
N ILE A 56 7.54 2.46 -13.20
CA ILE A 56 8.84 3.13 -13.01
C ILE A 56 9.81 2.76 -14.13
N LYS A 57 9.89 1.48 -14.49
CA LYS A 57 10.77 1.01 -15.57
C LYS A 57 10.36 1.55 -16.95
N VAL A 58 9.06 1.71 -17.21
CA VAL A 58 8.57 2.35 -18.44
C VAL A 58 8.90 3.85 -18.43
N ALA A 59 8.64 4.55 -17.32
CA ALA A 59 8.92 5.97 -17.21
C ALA A 59 10.43 6.31 -17.39
N GLU A 60 11.33 5.52 -16.82
CA GLU A 60 12.78 5.63 -17.03
C GLU A 60 13.19 5.32 -18.50
N ALA A 61 12.50 4.42 -19.18
CA ALA A 61 12.82 4.03 -20.56
C ALA A 61 12.36 5.05 -21.62
N GLU A 62 11.40 5.90 -21.27
CA GLU A 62 10.84 6.98 -22.12
C GLU A 62 11.33 8.38 -21.68
N ASP A 63 12.41 8.46 -20.89
CA ASP A 63 12.98 9.69 -20.29
C ASP A 63 11.99 10.54 -19.44
N ASP A 64 10.85 9.98 -19.00
CA ASP A 64 9.90 10.66 -18.11
C ASP A 64 10.30 10.51 -16.63
N PHE A 65 11.38 11.22 -16.28
CA PHE A 65 11.88 11.30 -14.91
C PHE A 65 10.85 11.84 -13.91
N GLN A 66 9.82 12.57 -14.34
CA GLN A 66 8.85 13.19 -13.42
C GLN A 66 7.73 12.22 -13.05
N THR A 67 7.20 11.46 -14.03
CA THR A 67 6.37 10.28 -13.71
C THR A 67 7.17 9.28 -12.89
N ARG A 68 8.41 9.01 -13.26
CA ARG A 68 9.26 8.06 -12.51
C ARG A 68 9.42 8.47 -11.06
N ASN A 69 9.85 9.70 -10.78
CA ASN A 69 10.07 10.17 -9.40
C ASN A 69 8.77 10.18 -8.58
N MET A 70 7.62 10.56 -9.18
CA MET A 70 6.32 10.46 -8.52
C MET A 70 5.96 9.01 -8.16
N LEU A 71 6.18 8.06 -9.08
CA LEU A 71 5.93 6.64 -8.84
C LEU A 71 6.93 6.03 -7.85
N THR A 72 8.15 6.55 -7.75
CA THR A 72 9.13 6.13 -6.74
C THR A 72 8.68 6.52 -5.33
N VAL A 73 8.09 7.70 -5.13
CA VAL A 73 7.50 8.07 -3.82
C VAL A 73 6.35 7.13 -3.45
N LEU A 74 5.41 6.90 -4.37
CA LEU A 74 4.32 5.93 -4.16
C LEU A 74 4.82 4.49 -3.89
N LEU A 75 6.02 4.14 -4.38
CA LEU A 75 6.64 2.85 -4.10
C LEU A 75 7.24 2.79 -2.69
N ASP A 76 7.89 3.88 -2.25
CA ASP A 76 8.38 4.06 -0.87
C ASP A 76 7.22 3.91 0.13
N ASP A 77 6.14 4.66 -0.11
CA ASP A 77 4.91 4.67 0.69
C ASP A 77 4.30 3.24 0.81
N SER A 78 4.28 2.47 -0.29
CA SER A 78 3.82 1.07 -0.31
C SER A 78 4.78 0.05 0.31
N GLU A 79 6.11 0.20 0.15
CA GLU A 79 7.09 -0.80 0.63
C GLU A 79 7.43 -0.62 2.11
N GLU A 80 7.77 0.59 2.55
CA GLU A 80 8.28 0.82 3.91
C GLU A 80 7.15 1.03 4.93
N ASP A 81 6.16 1.87 4.62
CA ASP A 81 5.06 2.15 5.56
C ASP A 81 3.95 1.08 5.49
N HIS A 82 3.40 0.78 4.32
CA HIS A 82 2.28 -0.19 4.22
C HIS A 82 2.74 -1.65 4.38
N ALA A 83 3.53 -2.18 3.44
CA ALA A 83 3.80 -3.61 3.36
C ALA A 83 4.54 -4.12 4.61
N TYR A 84 5.58 -3.42 5.09
CA TYR A 84 6.18 -3.80 6.38
C TYR A 84 5.16 -3.72 7.49
N TRP A 85 4.45 -2.61 7.72
CA TRP A 85 3.57 -2.47 8.90
C TRP A 85 2.64 -3.66 9.07
N ILE A 86 2.06 -4.15 7.96
CA ILE A 86 1.20 -5.34 7.93
C ILE A 86 2.00 -6.61 8.29
N GLU A 87 3.20 -6.84 7.72
CA GLU A 87 4.08 -7.92 8.20
C GLU A 87 4.43 -7.79 9.69
N GLN A 88 4.71 -6.56 10.18
CA GLN A 88 5.06 -6.32 11.58
C GLN A 88 3.86 -6.71 12.47
N GLN A 89 2.61 -6.44 12.03
CA GLN A 89 1.40 -6.90 12.73
C GLN A 89 1.19 -8.42 12.65
N ILE A 90 1.40 -9.04 11.48
CA ILE A 90 1.23 -10.50 11.31
C ILE A 90 2.22 -11.25 12.22
N ARG A 91 3.49 -10.81 12.27
CA ARG A 91 4.49 -11.40 13.18
C ARG A 91 4.11 -11.23 14.66
N LEU A 92 3.47 -10.12 15.05
CA LEU A 92 2.92 -9.96 16.40
C LEU A 92 1.78 -10.97 16.68
N ILE A 93 0.85 -11.17 15.74
CA ILE A 93 -0.23 -12.17 15.86
C ILE A 93 0.34 -13.58 16.04
N ASP A 94 1.35 -13.96 15.25
CA ASP A 94 1.98 -15.28 15.33
C ASP A 94 2.76 -15.48 16.64
N MET A 95 3.36 -14.41 17.20
CA MET A 95 4.13 -14.47 18.45
C MET A 95 3.27 -14.53 19.72
N MET A 96 2.16 -13.78 19.79
CA MET A 96 1.34 -13.69 21.02
C MET A 96 -0.02 -14.42 20.93
N GLY A 97 -0.43 -14.82 19.73
CA GLY A 97 -1.75 -15.37 19.45
C GLY A 97 -2.83 -14.29 19.28
N LEU A 98 -3.77 -14.54 18.36
CA LEU A 98 -4.81 -13.59 17.97
C LEU A 98 -5.62 -12.96 19.15
N PRO A 99 -6.02 -13.69 20.22
CA PRO A 99 -6.77 -13.07 21.33
C PRO A 99 -5.96 -11.98 22.05
N ASN A 100 -4.68 -12.23 22.31
CA ASN A 100 -3.78 -11.28 22.96
C ASN A 100 -3.48 -10.09 22.04
N TYR A 101 -3.32 -10.32 20.73
CA TYR A 101 -3.14 -9.24 19.75
C TYR A 101 -4.37 -8.31 19.69
N ILE A 102 -5.59 -8.87 19.68
CA ILE A 102 -6.82 -8.07 19.72
C ILE A 102 -6.89 -7.25 21.01
N GLN A 103 -6.55 -7.83 22.17
CA GLN A 103 -6.51 -7.10 23.43
C GLN A 103 -5.45 -5.98 23.43
N PHE A 104 -4.26 -6.24 22.87
CA PHE A 104 -3.18 -5.26 22.72
C PHE A 104 -3.61 -4.06 21.88
N LYS A 105 -4.15 -4.27 20.67
CA LYS A 105 -4.60 -3.15 19.81
C LYS A 105 -5.83 -2.43 20.39
N ALA A 106 -6.70 -3.13 21.13
CA ALA A 106 -7.86 -2.52 21.79
C ALA A 106 -7.50 -1.67 23.02
N ALA A 107 -6.35 -1.90 23.66
CA ALA A 107 -5.85 -1.08 24.76
C ALA A 107 -5.20 0.25 24.30
N GLY A 108 -4.94 0.37 22.99
CA GLY A 108 -4.06 1.41 22.42
C GLY A 108 -2.60 1.03 22.56
N GLU A 109 -1.76 1.55 21.65
CA GLU A 109 -0.31 1.32 21.73
C GLU A 109 0.28 2.09 22.92
N PRO A 110 1.12 1.45 23.76
CA PRO A 110 1.69 2.11 24.93
C PRO A 110 2.64 3.21 24.48
N THR A 111 2.28 4.46 24.76
CA THR A 111 3.10 5.65 24.44
C THR A 111 4.51 5.47 25.02
N PRO A 112 5.59 5.64 24.22
CA PRO A 112 6.95 5.55 24.74
C PRO A 112 7.17 6.54 25.89
N GLN A 113 7.42 6.01 27.09
CA GLN A 113 7.86 6.80 28.24
C GLN A 113 9.37 6.99 28.11
N GLY A 114 9.78 8.20 27.75
CA GLY A 114 11.19 8.63 27.70
C GLY A 114 11.72 9.11 29.05
#